data_AF-A0A2N1R392-F1
#
_entry.id   AF-A0A2N1R392-F1
#
_cell.length_a   1.000
_cell.length_b   1.000
_cell.length_c   1.000
_cell.angle_alpha   90.00
_cell.angle_beta   90.00
_cell.angle_gamma   90.00
#
_symmetry.space_group_name_H-M   'P 1'
#
loop_
_entity.id
_entity.type
_entity.pdbx_description
1 polymer ?
#
loop_
_entity_poly.entity_id
_entity_poly.type
_entity_poly.pdbx_seq_one_letter_code
_entity_poly.pdbx_strand_id
1 'polypeptide(L)'
;MIPSAIILSAAIGASLMLVSIVLVRLTRRSSTLPLDNPEFQDFAGSLSMTIIVIPADLSGILYASPGFRGIFDMDPSEVDFRRLKGFIHEDDAESLESALQAGRSSSFEIEFRILRKGETHWIHMRGFPVPGKRA
;
A
#
# COMPACT_ATOMS: atom_id res chain seq x y z
N MET A 1 -6.25 -11.29 -48.35
CA MET A 1 -7.33 -10.45 -47.80
C MET A 1 -7.88 -11.16 -46.56
N ILE A 2 -7.57 -10.67 -45.36
CA ILE A 2 -8.12 -11.22 -44.12
C ILE A 2 -9.50 -10.55 -43.92
N PRO A 3 -10.58 -11.28 -43.62
CA PRO A 3 -11.92 -10.70 -43.57
C PRO A 3 -12.03 -9.71 -42.40
N SER A 4 -12.46 -8.49 -42.70
CA SER A 4 -12.60 -7.37 -41.76
C SER A 4 -13.48 -7.68 -40.53
N ALA A 5 -14.32 -8.71 -40.60
CA ALA A 5 -15.15 -9.17 -39.50
C ALA A 5 -14.36 -9.78 -38.32
N ILE A 6 -13.20 -10.41 -38.58
CA ILE A 6 -12.40 -11.07 -37.53
C ILE A 6 -11.66 -10.03 -36.66
N ILE A 7 -11.27 -8.90 -37.26
CA ILE A 7 -10.57 -7.82 -36.56
C ILE A 7 -11.52 -7.11 -35.57
N LEU A 8 -12.80 -6.95 -35.95
CA LEU A 8 -13.80 -6.30 -35.10
C LEU A 8 -14.15 -7.15 -33.86
N SER A 9 -14.27 -8.48 -34.00
CA SER A 9 -14.49 -9.37 -32.85
C SER A 9 -13.32 -9.41 -31.88
N ALA A 10 -12.07 -9.35 -32.38
CA ALA A 10 -10.88 -9.33 -31.55
C ALA A 10 -10.75 -8.00 -30.77
N ALA A 11 -11.09 -6.87 -31.38
CA ALA A 11 -11.05 -5.55 -30.75
C ALA A 11 -12.07 -5.41 -29.61
N ILE A 12 -13.26 -5.99 -29.76
CA ILE A 12 -14.30 -6.02 -28.71
C ILE A 12 -13.85 -6.88 -27.52
N GLY A 13 -13.25 -8.05 -27.79
CA GLY A 13 -12.71 -8.92 -26.74
C GLY A 13 -11.60 -8.27 -25.92
N ALA A 14 -10.65 -7.59 -26.57
CA ALA A 14 -9.57 -6.87 -25.90
C ALA A 14 -10.09 -5.68 -25.06
N SER A 15 -11.12 -4.98 -25.54
CA SER A 15 -11.76 -3.88 -24.81
C SER A 15 -12.51 -4.37 -23.58
N LEU A 16 -13.25 -5.49 -23.68
CA LEU A 16 -13.90 -6.12 -22.53
C LEU A 16 -12.89 -6.64 -21.50
N MET A 17 -11.75 -7.16 -21.94
CA MET A 17 -10.67 -7.60 -21.04
C MET A 17 -10.01 -6.42 -20.31
N LEU A 18 -9.76 -5.30 -21.00
CA LEU A 18 -9.26 -4.07 -20.38
C LEU A 18 -10.26 -3.49 -19.39
N VAL A 19 -11.54 -3.43 -19.75
CA VAL A 19 -12.62 -2.96 -18.87
C VAL A 19 -12.76 -3.86 -17.65
N SER A 20 -12.67 -5.18 -17.80
CA SER A 20 -12.72 -6.11 -16.66
C SER A 20 -11.46 -6.05 -15.79
N ILE A 21 -10.27 -5.85 -16.36
CA ILE A 21 -9.03 -5.60 -15.59
C ILE A 21 -9.14 -4.27 -14.81
N VAL A 22 -9.65 -3.21 -15.44
CA VAL A 22 -9.88 -1.92 -14.79
C VAL A 22 -10.95 -2.05 -13.71
N LEU A 23 -12.08 -2.70 -13.98
CA LEU A 23 -13.14 -2.94 -13.02
C LEU A 23 -12.66 -3.79 -11.85
N VAL A 24 -11.87 -4.86 -12.07
CA VAL A 24 -11.26 -5.67 -11.01
C VAL A 24 -10.24 -4.86 -10.21
N ARG A 25 -9.46 -3.97 -10.85
CA ARG A 25 -8.55 -3.04 -10.14
C ARG A 25 -9.32 -2.00 -9.32
N LEU A 26 -10.45 -1.51 -9.83
CA LEU A 26 -11.32 -0.56 -9.13
C LEU A 26 -12.10 -1.24 -7.99
N THR A 27 -12.62 -2.46 -8.18
CA THR A 27 -13.27 -3.22 -7.11
C THR A 27 -12.29 -3.77 -6.09
N ARG A 28 -11.04 -4.10 -6.47
CA ARG A 28 -9.95 -4.32 -5.49
C ARG A 28 -9.57 -3.05 -4.71
N ARG A 29 -9.83 -1.86 -5.28
CA ARG A 29 -9.74 -0.57 -4.57
C ARG A 29 -10.97 -0.28 -3.70
N SER A 30 -12.11 -0.91 -3.97
CA SER A 30 -13.38 -0.72 -3.27
C SER A 30 -13.82 -1.94 -2.46
N SER A 31 -12.92 -2.85 -2.11
CA SER A 31 -13.23 -3.80 -1.03
C SER A 31 -13.25 -2.98 0.25
N THR A 32 -14.43 -2.73 0.82
CA THR A 32 -14.55 -2.25 2.20
C THR A 32 -13.87 -3.29 3.09
N LEU A 33 -12.61 -3.07 3.41
CA LEU A 33 -11.94 -3.82 4.45
C LEU A 33 -12.75 -3.58 5.73
N PRO A 34 -12.80 -4.52 6.68
CA PRO A 34 -13.34 -4.24 8.00
C PRO A 34 -12.72 -2.98 8.64
N LEU A 35 -11.51 -2.61 8.20
CA LEU A 35 -10.77 -1.41 8.58
C LEU A 35 -11.31 -0.11 7.96
N ASP A 36 -12.15 -0.18 6.93
CA ASP A 36 -12.83 1.01 6.36
C ASP A 36 -14.10 1.38 7.13
N ASN A 37 -14.41 0.67 8.23
CA ASN A 37 -15.50 1.01 9.14
C ASN A 37 -15.24 2.40 9.79
N PRO A 38 -16.20 3.35 9.75
CA PRO A 38 -16.08 4.66 10.37
C PRO A 38 -15.67 4.64 11.85
N GLU A 39 -16.16 3.71 12.66
CA GLU A 39 -15.79 3.61 14.08
C GLU A 39 -14.30 3.28 14.27
N PHE A 40 -13.76 2.42 13.38
CA PHE A 40 -12.34 2.11 13.39
C PHE A 40 -11.50 3.30 12.91
N GLN A 41 -11.98 4.03 11.91
CA GLN A 41 -11.33 5.24 11.38
C GLN A 41 -11.25 6.33 12.45
N ASP A 42 -12.35 6.58 13.18
CA ASP A 42 -12.41 7.55 14.26
C ASP A 42 -11.46 7.17 15.40
N PHE A 43 -11.48 5.89 15.81
CA PHE A 43 -10.54 5.38 16.80
C PHE A 43 -9.08 5.57 16.34
N ALA A 44 -8.73 5.11 15.14
CA ALA A 44 -7.37 5.22 14.63
C ALA A 44 -6.94 6.67 14.41
N GLY A 45 -7.86 7.55 14.03
CA GLY A 45 -7.63 8.99 13.86
C GLY A 45 -7.45 9.74 15.17
N SER A 46 -7.98 9.22 16.29
CA SER A 46 -7.75 9.78 17.63
C SER A 46 -6.32 9.54 18.15
N LEU A 47 -5.60 8.60 17.55
CA LEU A 47 -4.23 8.27 17.93
C LEU A 47 -3.25 9.21 17.21
N SER A 48 -2.23 9.69 17.92
CA SER A 48 -1.09 10.40 17.32
C SER A 48 -0.11 9.45 16.61
N MET A 49 -0.64 8.45 15.88
CA MET A 49 0.14 7.46 15.14
C MET A 49 -0.53 7.11 13.81
N THR A 50 0.22 6.48 12.91
CA THR A 50 -0.35 5.89 11.69
C THR A 50 -0.41 4.38 11.82
N ILE A 51 -1.50 3.80 11.33
CA ILE A 51 -1.66 2.36 11.17
C ILE A 51 -1.72 2.08 9.67
N ILE A 52 -0.85 1.20 9.18
CA ILE A 52 -0.84 0.77 7.78
C ILE A 52 -0.92 -0.74 7.70
N VAL A 53 -1.61 -1.24 6.68
CA VAL A 53 -1.56 -2.65 6.28
C VAL A 53 -1.00 -2.71 4.88
N ILE A 54 0.05 -3.51 4.69
CA ILE A 54 0.73 -3.69 3.40
C ILE A 54 0.73 -5.18 3.06
N PRO A 55 0.67 -5.54 1.76
CA PRO A 55 0.83 -6.93 1.35
C PRO A 55 2.28 -7.38 1.59
N ALA A 56 2.49 -8.68 1.81
CA ALA A 56 3.81 -9.24 2.10
C ALA A 56 4.83 -9.02 0.96
N ASP A 57 4.35 -8.84 -0.27
CA ASP A 57 5.17 -8.51 -1.45
C ASP A 57 5.50 -7.02 -1.58
N LEU A 58 5.04 -6.18 -0.63
CA LEU A 58 5.25 -4.73 -0.59
C LEU A 58 4.74 -3.98 -1.84
N SER A 59 3.79 -4.57 -2.57
CA SER A 59 3.28 -4.00 -3.83
C SER A 59 2.45 -2.72 -3.67
N GLY A 60 2.08 -2.33 -2.44
CA GLY A 60 1.34 -1.10 -2.17
C GLY A 60 0.86 -1.03 -0.72
N ILE A 61 -0.19 -0.23 -0.50
CA ILE A 61 -0.85 -0.08 0.81
C ILE A 61 -2.28 -0.63 0.66
N LEU A 62 -2.64 -1.62 1.48
CA LEU A 62 -4.00 -2.16 1.55
C LEU A 62 -4.90 -1.28 2.41
N TYR A 63 -4.33 -0.69 3.46
CA TYR A 63 -5.04 0.20 4.38
C TYR A 63 -4.07 1.24 4.96
N ALA A 64 -4.55 2.45 5.17
CA ALA A 64 -3.87 3.48 5.94
C ALA A 64 -4.88 4.26 6.78
N SER A 65 -4.57 4.47 8.06
CA SER A 65 -5.38 5.29 8.96
C SER A 65 -5.28 6.79 8.63
N PRO A 66 -6.17 7.65 9.17
CA PRO A 66 -6.15 9.08 8.90
C PRO A 66 -4.82 9.77 9.26
N GLY A 67 -4.11 9.26 10.28
CA GLY A 67 -2.80 9.74 10.70
C GLY A 67 -1.70 9.64 9.63
N PHE A 68 -1.88 8.80 8.60
CA PHE A 68 -0.91 8.62 7.53
C PHE A 68 -0.55 9.93 6.82
N ARG A 69 -1.55 10.74 6.48
CA ARG A 69 -1.34 12.02 5.79
C ARG A 69 -0.57 13.02 6.66
N GLY A 70 -0.78 12.99 7.98
CA GLY A 70 -0.06 13.85 8.92
C GLY A 70 1.45 13.56 8.93
N ILE A 71 1.82 12.27 8.92
CA ILE A 71 3.21 11.83 8.96
C ILE A 71 3.88 11.96 7.58
N PHE A 72 3.24 11.43 6.53
CA PHE A 72 3.87 11.29 5.21
C PHE A 72 3.55 12.39 4.21
N ASP A 73 2.55 13.26 4.45
CA ASP A 73 2.12 14.32 3.50
C ASP A 73 1.70 13.77 2.12
N MET A 74 1.21 12.53 2.09
CA MET A 74 0.90 11.79 0.86
C MET A 74 -0.47 11.14 0.93
N ASP A 75 -1.12 11.01 -0.21
CA ASP A 75 -2.31 10.17 -0.34
C ASP A 75 -1.88 8.68 -0.38
N PRO A 76 -2.40 7.82 0.52
CA PRO A 76 -2.00 6.42 0.58
C PRO A 76 -2.34 5.63 -0.69
N SER A 77 -3.32 6.07 -1.48
CA SER A 77 -3.72 5.42 -2.74
C SER A 77 -2.77 5.72 -3.92
N GLU A 78 -1.88 6.71 -3.75
CA GLU A 78 -0.88 7.16 -4.74
C GLU A 78 0.54 6.69 -4.39
N VAL A 79 0.68 5.92 -3.31
CA VAL A 79 1.96 5.49 -2.75
C VAL A 79 2.15 4.01 -3.00
N ASP A 80 3.18 3.66 -3.78
CA ASP A 80 3.77 2.33 -3.73
C ASP A 80 4.94 2.33 -2.72
N PHE A 81 5.30 1.16 -2.18
CA PHE A 81 6.36 1.07 -1.19
C PHE A 81 7.72 1.55 -1.75
N ARG A 82 7.92 1.45 -3.07
CA ARG A 82 9.11 1.99 -3.75
C ARG A 82 9.17 3.51 -3.68
N ARG A 83 8.05 4.20 -3.80
CA ARG A 83 7.98 5.66 -3.62
C ARG A 83 8.27 6.05 -2.19
N LEU A 84 7.81 5.28 -1.20
CA LEU A 84 8.19 5.48 0.22
C LEU A 84 9.69 5.34 0.44
N LYS A 85 10.37 4.37 -0.20
CA LYS A 85 11.83 4.23 -0.12
C LYS A 85 12.56 5.53 -0.48
N GLY A 86 12.02 6.35 -1.39
CA GLY A 86 12.62 7.63 -1.78
C GLY A 86 12.62 8.70 -0.68
N PHE A 87 11.84 8.51 0.39
CA PHE A 87 11.83 9.40 1.56
C PHE A 87 12.69 8.87 2.69
N ILE A 88 13.19 7.64 2.62
CA ILE A 88 14.02 7.07 3.67
C ILE A 88 15.43 7.63 3.55
N HIS A 89 16.03 8.01 4.69
CA HIS A 89 17.44 8.38 4.71
C HIS A 89 18.30 7.22 4.21
N GLU A 90 19.32 7.51 3.40
CA GLU A 90 20.13 6.47 2.71
C GLU A 90 20.74 5.44 3.67
N ASP A 91 21.30 5.90 4.79
CA ASP A 91 21.83 5.07 5.88
C ASP A 91 20.83 4.05 6.45
N ASP A 92 19.53 4.36 6.42
CA ASP A 92 18.51 3.55 7.09
C ASP A 92 17.82 2.57 6.12
N ALA A 93 18.04 2.72 4.81
CA ALA A 93 17.34 1.98 3.77
C ALA A 93 17.55 0.46 3.88
N GLU A 94 18.79 0.01 4.11
CA GLU A 94 19.14 -1.41 4.22
C GLU A 94 18.56 -2.05 5.50
N SER A 95 18.60 -1.31 6.61
CA SER A 95 18.06 -1.76 7.90
C SER A 95 16.54 -1.87 7.85
N LEU A 96 15.87 -0.89 7.22
CA LEU A 96 14.43 -0.94 7.00
C LEU A 96 14.01 -2.11 6.11
N GLU A 97 14.73 -2.36 5.01
CA GLU A 97 14.48 -3.50 4.14
C GLU A 97 14.64 -4.82 4.88
N SER A 98 15.72 -4.97 5.67
CA SER A 98 15.97 -6.17 6.47
C SER A 98 14.85 -6.40 7.50
N ALA A 99 14.39 -5.35 8.18
CA ALA A 99 13.29 -5.43 9.15
C ALA A 99 11.97 -5.84 8.49
N LEU A 100 11.66 -5.31 7.31
CA LEU A 100 10.45 -5.68 6.55
C LEU A 100 10.50 -7.11 6.03
N GLN A 101 11.68 -7.59 5.63
CA GLN A 101 11.86 -8.99 5.24
C GLN A 101 11.63 -9.93 6.43
N ALA A 102 12.22 -9.65 7.58
CA ALA A 102 11.98 -10.42 8.81
C ALA A 102 10.51 -10.33 9.25
N GLY A 103 9.89 -9.17 9.03
CA GLY A 103 8.48 -8.86 9.30
C GLY A 103 7.46 -9.77 8.62
N ARG A 104 7.87 -10.50 7.58
CA ARG A 104 7.03 -11.50 6.90
C ARG A 104 6.73 -12.71 7.78
N SER A 105 7.60 -13.03 8.73
CA SER A 105 7.50 -14.21 9.60
C SER A 105 7.38 -13.90 11.08
N SER A 106 7.86 -12.74 11.53
CA SER A 106 7.87 -12.34 12.95
C SER A 106 7.52 -10.88 13.11
N SER A 107 7.08 -10.49 14.31
CA SER A 107 7.00 -9.06 14.65
C SER A 107 8.38 -8.41 14.63
N PHE A 108 8.43 -7.12 14.35
CA PHE A 108 9.66 -6.33 14.41
C PHE A 108 9.38 -4.91 14.92
N GLU A 109 10.46 -4.26 15.32
CA GLU A 109 10.48 -2.88 15.79
C GLU A 109 11.74 -2.21 15.23
N ILE A 110 11.59 -1.00 14.70
CA ILE A 110 12.69 -0.25 14.09
C ILE A 110 12.45 1.24 14.23
N GLU A 111 13.54 1.99 14.40
CA GLU A 111 13.57 3.44 14.26
C GLU A 111 14.36 3.80 12.99
N PHE A 112 13.83 4.71 12.18
CA PHE A 112 14.48 5.17 10.95
C PHE A 112 14.13 6.61 10.65
N ARG A 113 14.94 7.26 9.83
CA ARG A 113 14.75 8.64 9.41
C ARG A 113 14.01 8.71 8.08
N ILE A 114 13.10 9.68 7.99
CA ILE A 114 12.52 10.12 6.73
C ILE A 114 12.92 11.57 6.42
N LEU A 115 13.05 11.88 5.14
CA LEU A 115 13.34 13.19 4.59
C LEU A 115 12.05 13.78 4.03
N ARG A 116 11.52 14.84 4.67
CA ARG A 116 10.32 15.54 4.22
C ARG A 116 10.64 17.01 4.05
N LYS A 117 10.42 17.57 2.85
CA LYS A 117 10.66 18.99 2.54
C LYS A 117 12.08 19.48 2.95
N GLY A 118 13.07 18.59 2.91
CA GLY A 118 14.45 18.87 3.30
C GLY A 118 14.76 18.73 4.79
N GLU A 119 13.77 18.37 5.61
CA GLU A 119 13.92 18.13 7.05
C GLU A 119 13.94 16.63 7.36
N THR A 120 14.71 16.26 8.39
CA THR A 120 14.83 14.89 8.88
C THR A 120 13.86 14.66 10.04
N HIS A 121 13.01 13.64 9.92
CA HIS A 121 12.10 13.21 10.97
C HIS A 121 12.38 11.76 11.36
N TRP A 122 12.36 11.48 12.67
CA TRP A 122 12.47 10.12 13.19
C TRP A 122 11.10 9.44 13.21
N ILE A 123 11.05 8.22 12.70
CA ILE A 123 9.88 7.36 12.73
C ILE A 123 10.20 6.14 13.56
N HIS A 124 9.35 5.87 14.55
CA HIS A 124 9.32 4.61 15.27
C HIS A 124 8.22 3.73 14.68
N MET A 125 8.60 2.55 14.18
CA MET A 125 7.68 1.62 13.53
C MET A 125 7.70 0.26 14.21
N ARG A 126 6.51 -0.28 14.45
CA ARG A 126 6.30 -1.66 14.88
C ARG A 126 5.45 -2.39 13.84
N GLY A 127 5.93 -3.54 13.39
CA GLY A 127 5.26 -4.36 12.40
C GLY A 127 4.87 -5.72 12.95
N PHE A 128 3.70 -6.20 12.58
CA PHE A 128 3.16 -7.49 13.00
C PHE A 128 2.68 -8.27 11.78
N PRO A 129 3.14 -9.53 11.57
CA PRO A 129 2.66 -10.35 10.48
C PRO A 129 1.17 -10.67 10.69
N VAL A 130 0.34 -10.37 9.69
CA VAL A 130 -1.07 -10.73 9.69
C VAL A 130 -1.22 -12.04 8.93
N PRO A 131 -1.70 -13.14 9.55
CA PRO A 131 -1.95 -14.38 8.85
C PRO A 131 -2.96 -14.16 7.73
N GLY A 132 -2.64 -14.63 6.52
CA GLY A 132 -3.64 -14.76 5.46
C GLY A 132 -4.73 -15.74 5.91
N LYS A 133 -5.96 -15.59 5.39
CA LYS A 133 -6.98 -16.64 5.57
C LYS A 133 -6.37 -17.96 5.09
N ARG A 134 -6.28 -18.97 5.98
CA ARG A 134 -6.11 -20.36 5.54
C ARG A 134 -7.33 -20.66 4.67
N ALA A 135 -7.08 -20.98 3.40
CA ALA A 135 -8.09 -21.55 2.52
C ALA A 135 -8.56 -22.90 3.09
#